data_AF-A0A0N8PRS6-F1
#
_entry.id   AF-A0A0N8PRS6-F1
#
_cell.length_a   1.000
_cell.length_b   1.000
_cell.length_c   1.000
_cell.angle_alpha   90.00
_cell.angle_beta   90.00
_cell.angle_gamma   90.00
#
_symmetry.space_group_name_H-M   'P 1'
#
loop_
_entity.id
_entity.type
_entity.pdbx_description
1 polymer ?
#
loop_
_entity_poly.entity_id
_entity_poly.type
_entity_poly.pdbx_seq_one_letter_code
_entity_poly.pdbx_strand_id
1 'polypeptide(L)'
;MDTLERLLAGLVAIDSVNPALVAGGAGEGAIAAFVAEWLRAAGLEVQLDEVRPGRPNVVARLRGSGGGHTLLLNGHIDTVGVAGMAAPHQPGGNFLNKRCRRFARVLRVRRGEHTNIQRSHNNSYGAIAATPP
;
A
#
# COMPACT_ATOMS: atom_id res chain seq x y z
N MET A 1 -6.97 -9.21 -21.07
CA MET A 1 -6.34 -8.94 -19.76
C MET A 1 -7.45 -8.74 -18.75
N ASP A 2 -7.52 -9.56 -17.70
CA ASP A 2 -8.56 -9.46 -16.67
C ASP A 2 -8.32 -8.29 -15.71
N THR A 3 -9.24 -8.04 -14.78
CA THR A 3 -9.16 -6.90 -13.85
C THR A 3 -7.96 -7.00 -12.89
N LEU A 4 -7.61 -8.21 -12.45
CA LEU A 4 -6.49 -8.44 -11.54
C LEU A 4 -5.16 -8.20 -12.26
N GLU A 5 -5.03 -8.74 -13.48
CA GLU A 5 -3.87 -8.54 -14.32
C GLU A 5 -3.63 -7.05 -14.58
N ARG A 6 -4.67 -6.29 -14.95
CA ARG A 6 -4.56 -4.83 -15.19
C ARG A 6 -4.13 -4.08 -13.93
N LEU A 7 -4.72 -4.41 -12.78
CA LEU A 7 -4.34 -3.80 -11.50
C LEU A 7 -2.87 -4.08 -11.16
N LEU A 8 -2.47 -5.35 -11.27
CA LEU A 8 -1.09 -5.76 -11.00
C LEU A 8 -0.11 -5.06 -11.94
N ALA A 9 -0.42 -5.02 -13.24
CA ALA A 9 0.39 -4.34 -14.24
C ALA A 9 0.55 -2.84 -13.91
N GLY A 10 -0.54 -2.16 -13.54
CA GLY A 10 -0.52 -0.76 -13.13
C GLY A 10 0.38 -0.51 -11.91
N LEU A 11 0.28 -1.36 -10.88
CA LEU A 11 1.12 -1.26 -9.68
C LEU A 11 2.60 -1.49 -9.99
N VAL A 12 2.92 -2.50 -10.82
CA VAL A 12 4.30 -2.86 -11.19
C VAL A 12 4.98 -1.77 -12.00
N ALA A 13 4.21 -1.09 -12.86
CA ALA A 13 4.71 -0.04 -13.74
C ALA A 13 5.15 1.23 -13.00
N ILE A 14 4.73 1.40 -11.75
CA ILE A 14 5.11 2.56 -10.95
C ILE A 14 6.47 2.29 -10.30
N ASP A 15 7.38 3.26 -10.39
CA ASP A 15 8.59 3.25 -9.59
C ASP A 15 8.27 3.71 -8.17
N SER A 16 8.37 2.78 -7.22
CA SER A 16 8.21 3.03 -5.80
C SER A 16 9.46 2.66 -4.99
N VAL A 17 10.64 2.71 -5.62
CA VAL A 17 11.91 2.44 -4.93
C VAL A 17 12.07 3.41 -3.76
N ASN A 18 12.27 2.85 -2.56
CA ASN A 18 12.39 3.60 -1.32
C ASN A 18 13.67 4.46 -1.31
N PRO A 19 13.58 5.81 -1.28
CA PRO A 19 14.74 6.69 -1.33
C PRO A 19 15.64 6.58 -0.08
N ALA A 20 15.13 6.02 1.02
CA ALA A 20 15.94 5.78 2.22
C ALA A 20 16.80 4.51 2.11
N LEU A 21 16.50 3.62 1.16
CA LEU A 21 17.27 2.38 0.92
C LEU A 21 18.18 2.52 -0.30
N VAL A 22 17.78 3.32 -1.28
CA VAL A 22 18.52 3.54 -2.53
C VAL A 22 18.51 5.03 -2.84
N ALA A 23 19.68 5.65 -2.87
CA ALA A 23 19.82 7.05 -3.24
C ALA A 23 19.20 7.29 -4.62
N GLY A 24 18.34 8.32 -4.73
CA GLY A 24 17.65 8.66 -5.98
C GLY A 24 16.41 7.82 -6.29
N GLY A 25 15.95 6.94 -5.38
CA GLY A 25 14.67 6.23 -5.56
C GLY A 25 13.49 7.20 -5.67
N ALA A 26 12.52 6.88 -6.53
CA ALA A 26 11.37 7.75 -6.81
C ALA A 26 10.43 7.97 -5.61
N GLY A 27 10.42 7.04 -4.65
CA GLY A 27 9.56 7.11 -3.46
C GLY A 27 8.10 6.73 -3.72
N GLU A 28 7.30 6.83 -2.65
CA GLU A 28 6.00 6.16 -2.59
C GLU A 28 4.82 7.02 -3.06
N GLY A 29 5.02 8.32 -3.32
CA GLY A 29 3.94 9.26 -3.64
C GLY A 29 3.07 8.83 -4.82
N ALA A 30 3.69 8.43 -5.94
CA ALA A 30 2.96 8.03 -7.15
C ALA A 30 2.15 6.74 -6.94
N ILE A 31 2.74 5.73 -6.30
CA ILE A 31 2.04 4.46 -6.04
C ILE A 31 0.95 4.63 -4.98
N ALA A 32 1.16 5.50 -3.98
CA ALA A 32 0.16 5.83 -2.98
C ALA A 32 -1.06 6.51 -3.60
N ALA A 33 -0.84 7.48 -4.51
CA ALA A 33 -1.92 8.12 -5.26
C ALA A 33 -2.70 7.12 -6.11
N PHE A 34 -2.01 6.23 -6.83
CA PHE A 34 -2.64 5.19 -7.64
C PHE A 34 -3.51 4.25 -6.80
N VAL A 35 -2.99 3.75 -5.68
CA VAL A 35 -3.74 2.86 -4.77
C VAL A 35 -4.94 3.60 -4.17
N ALA A 36 -4.79 4.87 -3.80
CA ALA A 36 -5.87 5.67 -3.25
C ALA A 36 -7.03 5.84 -4.25
N GLU A 37 -6.73 6.17 -5.50
CA GLU A 37 -7.74 6.29 -6.55
C GLU A 37 -8.44 4.96 -6.83
N TRP A 38 -7.68 3.86 -6.89
CA TRP A 38 -8.27 2.53 -7.07
C TRP A 38 -9.24 2.15 -5.94
N LEU A 39 -8.87 2.44 -4.68
CA LEU A 39 -9.72 2.17 -3.51
C LEU A 39 -10.94 3.10 -3.44
N ARG A 40 -10.80 4.37 -3.82
CA ARG A 40 -11.94 5.30 -3.94
C ARG A 40 -12.94 4.84 -5.00
N ALA A 41 -12.44 4.40 -6.16
CA ALA A 41 -13.27 3.85 -7.22
C ALA A 41 -14.01 2.57 -6.79
N ALA A 42 -13.44 1.81 -5.84
CA ALA A 42 -14.09 0.66 -5.21
C ALA A 42 -15.08 1.04 -4.08
N GLY A 43 -15.30 2.33 -3.82
CA GLY A 43 -16.27 2.83 -2.83
C GLY A 43 -15.75 2.93 -1.40
N LEU A 44 -14.43 2.88 -1.18
CA LEU A 44 -13.85 3.06 0.15
C LEU A 44 -13.63 4.54 0.47
N GLU A 45 -13.73 4.89 1.75
CA GLU A 45 -13.26 6.17 2.27
C GLU A 45 -11.73 6.14 2.36
N VAL A 46 -11.04 7.04 1.66
CA VAL A 46 -9.56 7.00 1.57
C VAL A 46 -8.91 8.31 1.97
N GLN A 47 -7.94 8.21 2.89
CA GLN A 47 -7.07 9.29 3.33
C GLN A 47 -5.62 8.98 2.95
N LEU A 48 -4.90 10.01 2.49
CA LEU A 48 -3.43 10.01 2.42
C LEU A 48 -2.91 10.69 3.68
N ASP A 49 -2.05 10.01 4.44
CA ASP A 49 -1.44 10.52 5.67
C ASP A 49 0.05 10.73 5.42
N GLU A 50 0.48 11.99 5.29
CA GLU A 50 1.86 12.34 4.95
C GLU A 50 2.79 12.11 6.16
N VAL A 51 3.55 11.02 6.14
CA VAL A 51 4.49 10.66 7.21
C VAL A 51 5.84 11.36 7.01
N ARG A 52 6.23 11.57 5.75
CA ARG A 52 7.41 12.31 5.30
C ARG A 52 7.10 12.98 3.96
N PRO A 53 7.83 14.05 3.59
CA PRO A 53 7.63 14.73 2.31
C PRO A 53 7.57 13.76 1.13
N GLY A 54 6.41 13.71 0.46
CA GLY A 54 6.19 12.86 -0.72
C GLY A 54 6.08 11.35 -0.44
N ARG A 55 5.95 10.94 0.82
CA ARG A 55 5.87 9.52 1.24
C ARG A 55 4.66 9.25 2.13
N PRO A 56 3.44 9.38 1.60
CA PRO A 56 2.23 9.20 2.38
C PRO A 56 1.90 7.72 2.62
N ASN A 57 1.25 7.45 3.74
CA ASN A 57 0.45 6.24 3.95
C ASN A 57 -0.85 6.33 3.18
N VAL A 58 -1.39 5.20 2.71
CA VAL A 58 -2.76 5.11 2.20
C VAL A 58 -3.61 4.43 3.26
N VAL A 59 -4.56 5.16 3.84
CA VAL A 59 -5.52 4.61 4.80
C VAL A 59 -6.88 4.56 4.14
N ALA A 60 -7.45 3.36 4.01
CA ALA A 60 -8.77 3.16 3.44
C ALA A 60 -9.71 2.50 4.45
N ARG A 61 -10.99 2.87 4.39
CA ARG A 61 -12.02 2.31 5.25
C ARG A 61 -13.24 1.92 4.42
N LEU A 62 -13.67 0.68 4.63
CA LEU A 62 -14.99 0.21 4.22
C LEU A 62 -15.83 0.07 5.49
N ARG A 63 -16.91 0.85 5.60
CA ARG A 63 -17.79 0.76 6.77
C ARG A 63 -18.61 -0.52 6.70
N GLY A 64 -18.49 -1.34 7.74
CA GLY A 64 -19.41 -2.47 7.91
C GLY A 64 -20.78 -1.98 8.39
N SER A 65 -21.84 -2.73 8.07
CA SER A 65 -23.19 -2.48 8.57
C SER A 65 -23.61 -3.40 9.73
N GLY A 66 -22.73 -4.33 10.13
CA GLY A 66 -22.99 -5.30 11.20
C GLY A 66 -22.25 -4.99 12.52
N GLY A 67 -22.63 -5.66 13.60
CA GLY A 67 -22.00 -5.53 14.93
C GLY A 67 -20.75 -6.40 15.16
N GLY A 68 -20.12 -6.90 14.09
CA GLY A 68 -19.00 -7.85 14.14
C GLY A 68 -17.63 -7.22 14.41
N HIS A 69 -16.57 -8.03 14.29
CA HIS A 69 -15.19 -7.58 14.46
C HIS A 69 -14.67 -6.76 13.28
N THR A 70 -13.66 -5.93 13.54
CA THR A 70 -12.91 -5.19 12.50
C THR A 70 -11.75 -6.01 11.96
N LEU A 71 -11.64 -6.01 10.63
CA LEU A 71 -10.47 -6.52 9.91
C LEU A 71 -9.56 -5.34 9.52
N LEU A 72 -8.30 -5.40 9.93
CA LEU A 72 -7.26 -4.51 9.43
C LEU A 72 -6.31 -5.28 8.51
N LEU A 73 -6.24 -4.86 7.26
CA LEU A 73 -5.21 -5.30 6.32
C LEU A 73 -4.11 -4.25 6.29
N ASN A 74 -2.87 -4.65 6.56
CA ASN A 74 -1.72 -3.76 6.50
C ASN A 74 -0.70 -4.32 5.51
N GLY A 75 -0.19 -3.46 4.62
CA GLY A 75 0.82 -3.82 3.64
C GLY A 75 1.74 -2.63 3.35
N HIS A 76 2.82 -2.87 2.61
CA HIS A 76 3.74 -1.82 2.17
C HIS A 76 3.74 -1.74 0.64
N ILE A 77 4.00 -0.54 0.11
CA ILE A 77 3.89 -0.22 -1.32
C ILE A 77 5.25 0.18 -1.92
N ASP A 78 6.31 0.22 -1.11
CA ASP A 78 7.67 0.51 -1.53
C ASP A 78 8.43 -0.73 -1.98
N THR A 79 9.35 -0.54 -2.93
CA THR A 79 10.29 -1.57 -3.37
C THR A 79 11.73 -1.23 -2.99
N VAL A 80 12.60 -2.24 -2.98
CA VAL A 80 14.05 -2.05 -2.90
C VAL A 80 14.64 -1.78 -4.29
N GLY A 81 15.94 -1.51 -4.35
CA GLY A 81 16.67 -1.27 -5.60
C GLY A 81 16.50 -2.39 -6.63
N VAL A 82 16.48 -1.97 -7.90
CA VAL A 82 16.20 -2.81 -9.07
C VAL A 82 17.44 -3.07 -9.93
N ALA A 83 18.64 -2.81 -9.38
CA ALA A 83 19.90 -2.99 -10.08
C ALA A 83 20.04 -4.42 -10.65
N GLY A 84 20.45 -4.52 -11.92
CA GLY A 84 20.57 -5.79 -12.64
C GLY A 84 19.28 -6.32 -13.26
N MET A 85 18.16 -5.59 -13.20
CA MET A 85 16.92 -5.95 -13.89
C MET A 85 16.84 -5.26 -15.26
N ALA A 86 16.52 -6.02 -16.31
CA ALA A 86 16.44 -5.50 -17.68
C ALA A 86 15.23 -4.58 -17.92
N ALA A 87 14.13 -4.74 -17.14
CA ALA A 87 12.92 -3.93 -17.27
C ALA A 87 12.06 -3.96 -15.98
N PRO A 88 12.52 -3.35 -14.86
CA PRO A 88 11.91 -3.54 -13.54
C PRO A 88 10.50 -2.95 -13.34
N HIS A 89 10.04 -2.13 -14.29
CA HIS A 89 8.72 -1.50 -14.29
C HIS A 89 7.92 -1.82 -15.56
N GLN A 90 8.29 -2.87 -16.31
CA GLN A 90 7.46 -3.37 -17.41
C GLN A 90 6.65 -4.59 -16.96
N PRO A 91 5.31 -4.55 -17.06
CA PRO A 91 4.47 -5.72 -16.80
C PRO A 91 4.84 -6.89 -17.72
N GLY A 92 5.11 -8.07 -17.15
CA GLY A 92 5.49 -9.28 -17.91
C GLY A 92 7.00 -9.57 -17.99
N GLY A 93 7.86 -8.65 -17.52
CA GLY A 93 9.27 -8.98 -17.26
C GLY A 93 9.43 -9.97 -16.10
N ASN A 94 10.59 -10.65 -15.98
CA ASN A 94 10.91 -11.58 -14.88
C ASN A 94 10.80 -10.88 -13.50
N PHE A 95 9.58 -10.79 -12.97
CA PHE A 95 9.21 -10.03 -11.77
C PHE A 95 9.64 -10.74 -10.47
N LEU A 96 10.02 -12.02 -10.57
CA LEU A 96 10.43 -12.88 -9.46
C LEU A 96 11.58 -12.32 -8.60
N ASN A 97 12.29 -11.30 -9.07
CA ASN A 97 13.39 -10.67 -8.33
C ASN A 97 13.06 -9.31 -7.70
N LYS A 98 11.89 -8.72 -7.94
CA LYS A 98 11.51 -7.43 -7.32
C LYS A 98 11.06 -7.69 -5.88
N ARG A 99 12.00 -7.60 -4.94
CA ARG A 99 11.74 -7.90 -3.53
C ARG A 99 11.02 -6.73 -2.85
N CYS A 100 9.75 -6.94 -2.54
CA CYS A 100 9.05 -6.21 -1.50
C CYS A 100 9.51 -6.74 -0.13
N ARG A 101 10.13 -5.92 0.72
CA ARG A 101 10.57 -6.33 2.07
C ARG A 101 9.85 -5.52 3.18
N ARG A 102 8.74 -6.05 3.73
CA ARG A 102 8.44 -6.25 5.18
C ARG A 102 7.00 -6.71 5.38
N PHE A 103 6.79 -7.57 6.38
CA PHE A 103 5.57 -8.33 6.65
C PHE A 103 4.26 -7.50 6.66
N ALA A 104 3.27 -7.95 5.89
CA ALA A 104 1.87 -7.61 6.11
C ALA A 104 1.40 -8.27 7.42
N ARG A 105 1.00 -7.47 8.42
CA ARG A 105 0.39 -7.98 9.64
C ARG A 105 -1.11 -7.76 9.57
N VAL A 106 -1.88 -8.85 9.44
CA VAL A 106 -3.33 -8.80 9.67
C VAL A 106 -3.55 -8.65 11.17
N LEU A 107 -4.14 -7.54 11.60
CA LEU A 107 -4.55 -7.33 12.98
C LEU A 107 -6.06 -7.49 13.07
N ARG A 108 -6.51 -8.41 13.93
CA ARG A 108 -7.92 -8.51 14.34
C ARG A 108 -8.12 -7.55 15.52
N VAL A 109 -8.89 -6.49 15.32
CA VAL A 109 -9.18 -5.51 16.38
C VAL A 109 -10.53 -5.85 17.02
N ARG A 110 -10.57 -6.00 18.34
CA ARG A 110 -11.82 -6.20 19.09
C ARG A 110 -12.50 -4.86 19.40
N ARG A 111 -13.81 -4.89 19.63
CA ARG A 111 -14.63 -3.71 19.98
C ARG A 111 -14.04 -3.01 21.22
N GLY A 112 -13.93 -1.69 21.19
CA GLY A 112 -13.52 -0.86 22.33
C GLY A 112 -12.02 -0.57 22.44
N GLU A 113 -11.17 -1.23 21.63
CA GLU A 113 -9.78 -0.81 21.47
C GLU A 113 -9.71 0.24 20.37
N HIS A 114 -9.11 1.40 20.68
CA HIS A 114 -8.76 2.38 19.65
C HIS A 114 -8.02 1.66 18.53
N THR A 115 -8.46 1.83 17.27
CA THR A 115 -7.71 1.42 16.09
C THR A 115 -6.44 2.25 16.04
N ASN A 116 -5.45 1.83 16.81
CA ASN A 116 -4.10 2.35 16.72
C ASN A 116 -3.53 1.72 15.45
N ILE A 117 -3.94 2.24 14.29
CA ILE A 117 -3.29 1.97 13.00
C ILE A 117 -1.81 2.14 13.30
N GLN A 118 -1.00 1.10 13.12
CA GLN A 118 0.42 1.17 13.40
C GLN A 118 1.03 2.26 12.53
N ARG A 119 1.15 3.47 13.09
CA ARG A 119 1.83 4.60 12.50
C ARG A 119 3.31 4.34 12.70
N SER A 120 3.96 3.83 11.67
CA SER A 120 5.41 3.77 11.66
C SER A 120 5.95 5.13 11.27
N HIS A 121 6.71 5.77 12.15
CA HIS A 121 7.43 7.02 11.88
C HIS A 121 8.52 6.87 10.80
N ASN A 122 8.82 5.62 10.37
CA ASN A 122 9.96 5.31 9.52
C ASN A 122 9.60 4.76 8.12
N ASN A 123 8.33 4.49 7.80
CA ASN A 123 7.93 4.04 6.46
C ASN A 123 6.47 4.33 6.10
N SER A 124 6.19 4.40 4.81
CA SER A 124 4.84 4.49 4.25
C SER A 124 4.16 3.11 4.22
N TYR A 125 3.00 2.98 4.86
CA TYR A 125 2.15 1.80 4.94
C TYR A 125 0.79 2.05 4.29
N GLY A 126 0.24 1.03 3.64
CA GLY A 126 -1.18 0.94 3.32
C GLY A 126 -1.92 0.26 4.47
N ALA A 127 -3.01 0.86 4.96
CA ALA A 127 -3.88 0.28 5.98
C ALA A 127 -5.33 0.31 5.51
N ILE A 128 -5.97 -0.85 5.37
CA ILE A 128 -7.40 -0.97 5.11
C ILE A 128 -8.08 -1.40 6.40
N ALA A 129 -8.85 -0.52 7.04
CA ALA A 129 -9.59 -0.81 8.26
C ALA A 129 -11.09 -0.97 7.94
N ALA A 130 -11.67 -2.13 8.18
CA ALA A 130 -13.11 -2.33 8.12
C ALA A 130 -13.75 -2.11 9.50
N THR A 131 -14.15 -0.88 9.83
CA THR A 131 -14.78 -0.57 11.14
C THR A 131 -16.30 -0.71 11.11
N PRO A 132 -16.93 -1.17 12.23
CA PRO A 132 -18.38 -1.12 12.42
C PRO A 132 -18.89 0.34 12.48
N PRO A 133 -20.22 0.57 12.40
CA PRO A 133 -20.81 1.91 12.43
C PRO A 133 -20.43 2.72 13.67
#